data_AF-R9M665-F1
#
_entry.id   AF-R9M665-F1
#
_cell.length_a   1.000
_cell.length_b   1.000
_cell.length_c   1.000
_cell.angle_alpha   90.00
_cell.angle_beta   90.00
_cell.angle_gamma   90.00
#
_symmetry.space_group_name_H-M   'P 1'
#
loop_
_entity.id
_entity.type
_entity.pdbx_description
1 polymer ?
#
loop_
_entity_poly.entity_id
_entity_poly.type
_entity_poly.pdbx_seq_one_letter_code
_entity_poly.pdbx_strand_id
1 'polypeptide(L)'
;MTQKTTGPPGRPILPPEAENEILNTLFTNMRISSGEIAAILKKHNVSGDTELLQDRYRKQLGQRLMASIRDEQGRREVLARGSEYIVLECCNDRQALQAIRRRIQSQMNGLEVSSMKVGGRIHVLERFLARFRKAG
;
A
#
# COMPACT_ATOMS: atom_id res chain seq x y z
N MET A 1 27.65 17.29 -1.81
CA MET A 1 26.42 17.56 -2.59
C MET A 1 25.83 16.22 -3.01
N THR A 2 24.95 15.63 -2.21
CA THR A 2 24.31 14.33 -2.51
C THR A 2 23.07 14.58 -3.35
N GLN A 3 23.11 14.14 -4.61
CA GLN A 3 22.03 14.28 -5.57
C GLN A 3 20.79 13.50 -5.10
N LYS A 4 19.68 14.20 -4.85
CA LYS A 4 18.36 13.60 -4.66
C LYS A 4 17.83 13.23 -6.06
N THR A 5 17.78 11.94 -6.37
CA THR A 5 17.08 11.43 -7.55
C THR A 5 15.58 11.42 -7.24
N THR A 6 14.82 12.34 -7.85
CA THR A 6 13.37 12.45 -7.71
C THR A 6 12.68 11.44 -8.62
N GLY A 7 12.35 10.26 -8.08
CA GLY A 7 11.42 9.32 -8.70
C GLY A 7 9.95 9.80 -8.64
N PRO A 8 9.04 9.16 -9.39
CA PRO A 8 7.60 9.48 -9.36
C PRO A 8 7.03 9.38 -7.94
N PRO A 9 5.96 10.14 -7.63
CA PRO A 9 5.46 10.30 -6.26
C PRO A 9 5.12 8.94 -5.64
N GLY A 10 5.76 8.64 -4.50
CA GLY A 10 5.53 7.41 -3.74
C GLY A 10 6.57 6.30 -3.95
N ARG A 11 7.55 6.45 -4.85
CA ARG A 11 8.65 5.50 -4.95
C ARG A 11 9.63 5.69 -3.78
N PRO A 12 9.97 4.64 -3.02
CA PRO A 12 10.97 4.76 -1.96
C PRO A 12 12.34 5.10 -2.55
N ILE A 13 13.13 5.88 -1.80
CA ILE A 13 14.53 6.15 -2.16
C ILE A 13 15.33 4.92 -1.73
N LEU A 14 15.68 4.07 -2.70
CA LEU A 14 16.49 2.88 -2.49
C LEU A 14 17.81 3.03 -3.28
N PRO A 15 18.91 2.40 -2.81
CA PRO A 15 20.08 2.22 -3.66
C PRO A 15 19.67 1.54 -4.98
N PRO A 16 20.11 2.05 -6.15
CA PRO A 16 19.70 1.50 -7.44
C PRO A 16 20.00 0.01 -7.58
N GLU A 17 21.10 -0.45 -6.99
CA GLU A 17 21.50 -1.87 -6.98
C GLU A 17 20.50 -2.75 -6.23
N ALA A 18 20.00 -2.29 -5.08
CA ALA A 18 19.00 -3.00 -4.30
C ALA A 18 17.65 -3.08 -5.02
N GLU A 19 17.25 -1.97 -5.64
CA GLU A 19 16.01 -1.91 -6.42
C GLU A 19 16.07 -2.84 -7.64
N ASN A 20 17.17 -2.81 -8.40
CA ASN A 20 17.36 -3.68 -9.55
C ASN A 20 17.34 -5.15 -9.15
N GLU A 21 18.00 -5.52 -8.05
CA GLU A 21 17.99 -6.91 -7.56
C GLU A 21 16.57 -7.36 -7.18
N ILE A 22 15.80 -6.54 -6.46
CA ILE A 22 14.39 -6.84 -6.11
C ILE A 22 13.54 -7.04 -7.37
N LEU A 23 13.66 -6.12 -8.35
CA LEU A 23 12.87 -6.17 -9.57
C LEU A 23 13.25 -7.38 -10.43
N ASN A 24 14.54 -7.69 -10.54
CA ASN A 24 15.01 -8.87 -11.26
C ASN A 24 14.48 -10.15 -10.62
N THR A 25 14.60 -10.31 -9.30
CA THR A 25 14.03 -11.48 -8.60
C THR A 25 12.53 -11.59 -8.80
N LEU A 26 11.78 -10.49 -8.69
CA LEU A 26 10.34 -10.46 -8.91
C LEU A 26 9.96 -10.85 -10.34
N PHE A 27 10.65 -10.35 -11.36
CA PHE A 27 10.30 -10.64 -12.76
C PHE A 27 10.76 -12.03 -13.21
N THR A 28 11.87 -12.55 -12.68
CA THR A 28 12.33 -13.91 -12.96
C THR A 28 11.41 -14.94 -12.34
N ASN A 29 11.03 -14.76 -11.07
CA ASN A 29 10.23 -15.75 -10.34
C ASN A 29 8.72 -15.48 -10.39
N MET A 30 8.32 -14.33 -10.95
CA MET A 30 6.95 -13.79 -10.97
C MET A 30 6.33 -13.58 -9.57
N ARG A 31 7.13 -13.74 -8.51
CA ARG A 31 6.78 -13.67 -7.09
C ARG A 31 8.04 -13.35 -6.30
N ILE A 32 7.87 -12.67 -5.17
CA ILE A 32 8.92 -12.41 -4.19
C ILE A 32 8.27 -12.28 -2.81
N SER A 33 8.90 -12.84 -1.79
CA SER A 33 8.43 -12.72 -0.40
C SER A 33 8.95 -11.45 0.27
N SER A 34 8.26 -11.02 1.33
CA SER A 34 8.75 -9.91 2.16
C SER A 34 10.10 -10.21 2.82
N GLY A 35 10.36 -11.46 3.17
CA GLY A 35 11.65 -11.90 3.72
C GLY A 35 12.79 -11.79 2.72
N GLU A 36 12.57 -12.17 1.46
CA GLU A 36 13.54 -11.99 0.38
C GLU A 36 13.84 -10.52 0.12
N ILE A 37 12.82 -9.67 0.06
CA ILE A 37 13.00 -8.21 -0.06
C ILE A 37 13.87 -7.70 1.09
N ALA A 38 13.57 -8.09 2.33
CA ALA A 38 14.35 -7.67 3.49
C ALA A 38 15.81 -8.16 3.44
N ALA A 39 16.05 -9.37 2.97
CA ALA A 39 17.39 -9.92 2.79
C ALA A 39 18.20 -9.13 1.75
N ILE A 40 17.58 -8.78 0.61
CA ILE A 40 18.21 -7.95 -0.43
C ILE A 40 18.51 -6.55 0.11
N LEU A 41 17.54 -5.90 0.77
CA LEU A 41 17.75 -4.58 1.36
C LEU A 41 18.88 -4.60 2.40
N LYS A 42 18.96 -5.65 3.23
CA LYS A 42 20.06 -5.84 4.19
C LYS A 42 21.41 -6.02 3.49
N LYS A 43 21.47 -6.83 2.43
CA LYS A 43 22.68 -7.06 1.61
C LYS A 43 23.24 -5.75 1.05
N HIS A 44 22.36 -4.84 0.66
CA HIS A 44 22.71 -3.51 0.13
C HIS A 44 22.84 -2.42 1.21
N ASN A 45 22.99 -2.82 2.49
CA ASN A 45 23.17 -1.93 3.63
C ASN A 45 22.07 -0.85 3.79
N VAL A 46 20.85 -1.14 3.34
CA VAL A 46 19.70 -0.25 3.56
C VAL A 46 19.35 -0.28 5.04
N SER A 47 19.56 0.85 5.70
CA SER A 47 19.32 1.04 7.13
C SER A 47 18.70 2.42 7.37
N GLY A 48 18.07 2.58 8.54
CA GLY A 48 17.48 3.85 8.97
C GLY A 48 17.95 4.22 10.35
N ASP A 49 17.92 5.51 10.66
CA ASP A 49 18.21 6.01 12.00
C ASP A 49 17.22 5.46 13.03
N THR A 50 17.74 4.95 14.14
CA THR A 50 16.98 4.26 15.19
C THR A 50 15.90 5.15 15.82
N GLU A 51 16.17 6.43 16.04
CA GLU A 51 15.20 7.35 16.62
C GLU A 51 14.04 7.62 15.65
N LEU A 52 14.35 7.87 14.38
CA LEU A 52 13.35 8.03 13.32
C LEU A 52 12.54 6.74 13.09
N LEU A 53 13.17 5.56 13.20
CA LEU A 53 12.46 4.29 13.12
C LEU A 53 11.48 4.11 14.29
N GLN A 54 11.90 4.48 15.50
CA GLN A 54 11.04 4.40 16.68
C GLN A 54 9.86 5.38 16.62
N ASP A 55 10.09 6.61 16.14
CA ASP A 55 9.02 7.59 15.91
C ASP A 55 8.01 7.08 14.85
N ARG A 56 8.50 6.54 13.72
CA ARG A 56 7.63 5.92 12.71
C ARG A 56 6.81 4.77 13.27
N TYR A 57 7.42 3.92 14.09
CA TYR A 57 6.72 2.83 14.75
C TYR A 57 5.60 3.33 15.66
N ARG A 58 5.86 4.33 16.52
CA ARG A 58 4.85 4.97 17.38
C ARG A 58 3.70 5.57 16.55
N LYS A 59 4.00 6.28 15.47
CA LYS A 59 2.99 6.85 14.56
C LYS A 59 2.16 5.76 13.88
N GLN A 60 2.77 4.66 13.46
CA GLN A 60 2.07 3.53 12.85
C GLN A 60 1.13 2.84 13.85
N LEU A 61 1.55 2.68 15.12
CA LEU A 61 0.69 2.16 16.18
C LEU A 61 -0.52 3.07 16.41
N GLY A 62 -0.29 4.38 16.53
CA GLY A 62 -1.37 5.37 16.64
C GLY A 62 -2.34 5.29 15.45
N GLN A 63 -1.81 5.22 14.22
CA GLN A 63 -2.63 5.08 13.01
C GLN A 63 -3.48 3.80 13.02
N ARG A 64 -2.92 2.68 13.48
CA ARG A 64 -3.66 1.42 13.60
C ARG A 64 -4.79 1.52 14.61
N LEU A 65 -4.55 2.15 15.76
CA LEU A 65 -5.58 2.38 16.78
C LEU A 65 -6.69 3.29 16.23
N MET A 66 -6.34 4.41 15.61
CA MET A 66 -7.35 5.29 15.00
C MET A 66 -8.14 4.56 13.92
N ALA A 67 -7.50 3.64 13.19
CA ALA A 67 -8.16 2.86 12.16
C ALA A 67 -9.11 1.78 12.65
N SER A 68 -8.97 1.32 13.90
CA SER A 68 -9.85 0.32 14.50
C SER A 68 -11.13 0.91 15.09
N ILE A 69 -11.20 2.23 15.31
CA ILE A 69 -12.39 2.88 15.87
C ILE A 69 -13.52 2.83 14.83
N ARG A 70 -14.66 2.29 15.25
CA ARG A 70 -15.84 2.06 14.42
C ARG A 70 -17.11 2.37 15.22
N ASP A 71 -18.16 2.74 14.49
CA ASP A 71 -19.50 2.89 15.04
C ASP A 71 -20.16 1.52 15.28
N GLU A 72 -21.37 1.56 15.81
CA GLU A 72 -22.20 0.38 16.08
C GLU A 72 -22.52 -0.45 14.83
N GLN A 73 -22.48 0.16 13.63
CA GLN A 73 -22.67 -0.52 12.35
C GLN A 73 -21.35 -0.99 11.71
N GLY A 74 -20.22 -0.83 12.39
CA GLY A 74 -18.89 -1.25 11.94
C GLY A 74 -18.24 -0.29 10.93
N ARG A 75 -18.80 0.90 10.69
CA ARG A 75 -18.23 1.93 9.81
C ARG A 75 -17.15 2.70 10.57
N ARG A 76 -16.11 3.17 9.88
CA ARG A 76 -15.02 3.92 10.54
C ARG A 76 -15.52 5.30 10.93
N GLU A 77 -15.42 5.64 12.21
CA GLU A 77 -15.78 6.97 12.73
C GLU A 77 -14.62 7.96 12.66
N VAL A 78 -13.38 7.48 12.60
CA VAL A 78 -12.19 8.32 12.62
C VAL A 78 -11.43 8.19 11.30
N LEU A 79 -11.14 9.31 10.65
CA LEU A 79 -10.33 9.37 9.45
C LEU A 79 -9.25 10.45 9.52
N ALA A 80 -8.08 10.12 8.98
CA ALA A 80 -6.96 11.06 8.94
C ALA A 80 -7.18 12.17 7.90
N ARG A 81 -6.83 13.41 8.22
CA ARG A 81 -6.67 14.55 7.30
C ARG A 81 -5.30 15.17 7.55
N GLY A 82 -4.35 14.92 6.65
CA GLY A 82 -2.96 15.32 6.88
C GLY A 82 -2.37 14.59 8.11
N SER A 83 -1.91 15.36 9.09
CA SER A 83 -1.37 14.88 10.37
C SER A 83 -2.42 14.72 11.48
N GLU A 84 -3.67 15.08 11.23
CA GLU A 84 -4.73 15.08 12.23
C GLU A 84 -5.74 13.95 11.98
N TYR A 85 -6.43 13.54 13.04
CA TYR A 85 -7.52 12.58 12.99
C TYR A 85 -8.84 13.29 13.31
N ILE A 86 -9.84 13.07 12.45
CA ILE A 86 -11.15 13.72 12.55
C ILE A 86 -12.19 12.65 12.88
N VAL A 87 -12.96 12.88 13.93
CA VAL A 87 -14.19 12.16 14.23
C VAL A 87 -15.27 12.67 13.27
N LEU A 88 -15.78 11.79 12.40
CA LEU A 88 -16.60 12.18 11.25
C LEU A 88 -17.94 12.80 11.66
N GLU A 89 -18.64 12.19 12.63
CA GLU A 89 -19.97 12.65 13.05
C GLU A 89 -19.91 13.99 13.80
N CYS A 90 -18.81 14.27 14.50
CA CYS A 90 -18.62 15.50 15.26
C CYS A 90 -17.95 16.63 14.45
N CYS A 91 -17.60 16.40 13.18
CA CYS A 91 -16.84 17.35 12.39
C CYS A 91 -17.73 18.45 11.78
N ASN A 92 -17.51 19.70 12.18
CA ASN A 92 -18.21 20.87 11.63
C ASN A 92 -17.48 21.55 10.45
N ASP A 93 -16.31 21.03 10.04
CA ASP A 93 -15.57 21.54 8.88
C ASP A 93 -15.99 20.82 7.59
N ARG A 94 -16.89 21.47 6.83
CA ARG A 94 -17.36 20.96 5.53
C ARG A 94 -16.21 20.71 4.54
N GLN A 95 -15.17 21.55 4.54
CA GLN A 95 -14.06 21.40 3.62
C GLN A 95 -13.19 20.18 3.99
N ALA A 96 -13.02 19.92 5.29
CA ALA A 96 -12.38 18.70 5.80
C ALA A 96 -13.11 17.44 5.30
N LEU A 97 -14.43 17.40 5.50
CA LEU A 97 -15.26 16.26 5.09
C LEU A 97 -15.23 16.07 3.57
N GLN A 98 -15.24 17.15 2.78
CA GLN A 98 -15.10 17.08 1.33
C GLN A 98 -13.73 16.56 0.88
N ALA A 99 -12.65 16.97 1.55
CA ALA A 99 -11.30 16.45 1.25
C ALA A 99 -11.21 14.95 1.56
N ILE A 100 -11.74 14.51 2.70
CA ILE A 100 -11.81 13.10 3.08
C ILE A 100 -12.63 12.30 2.07
N ARG A 101 -13.83 12.77 1.72
CA ARG A 101 -14.72 12.13 0.73
C ARG A 101 -14.02 11.95 -0.62
N ARG A 102 -13.36 13.00 -1.13
CA ARG A 102 -12.61 12.91 -2.40
C ARG A 102 -11.50 11.86 -2.34
N ARG A 103 -10.77 11.78 -1.22
CA ARG A 103 -9.73 10.75 -1.04
C ARG A 103 -10.32 9.34 -1.04
N ILE A 104 -11.42 9.11 -0.31
CA ILE A 104 -12.09 7.79 -0.28
C ILE A 104 -12.51 7.39 -1.70
N GLN A 105 -13.16 8.29 -2.44
CA GLN A 105 -13.59 7.99 -3.80
C GLN A 105 -12.40 7.66 -4.73
N SER A 106 -11.32 8.42 -4.63
CA SER A 106 -10.11 8.15 -5.41
C SER A 106 -9.49 6.77 -5.08
N GLN A 107 -9.48 6.39 -3.79
CA GLN A 107 -9.01 5.08 -3.37
C GLN A 107 -9.92 3.95 -3.88
N MET A 108 -11.24 4.13 -3.83
CA MET A 108 -12.20 3.16 -4.36
C MET A 108 -11.97 2.93 -5.86
N ASN A 109 -11.87 4.00 -6.64
CA ASN A 109 -11.64 3.91 -8.09
C ASN A 109 -10.33 3.19 -8.41
N GLY A 110 -9.25 3.44 -7.66
CA GLY A 110 -7.96 2.75 -7.86
C GLY A 110 -8.00 1.26 -7.52
N LEU A 111 -8.74 0.89 -6.46
CA LEU A 111 -8.95 -0.51 -6.08
C LEU A 111 -9.83 -1.24 -7.10
N GLU A 112 -10.86 -0.58 -7.62
CA GLU A 112 -11.73 -1.13 -8.67
C GLU A 112 -10.93 -1.53 -9.91
N VAL A 113 -10.06 -0.65 -10.41
CA VAL A 113 -9.17 -0.96 -11.55
C VAL A 113 -8.28 -2.17 -11.28
N SER A 114 -7.75 -2.27 -10.06
CA SER A 114 -6.90 -3.40 -9.67
C SER A 114 -7.70 -4.69 -9.54
N SER A 115 -8.92 -4.62 -9.00
CA SER A 115 -9.86 -5.74 -8.91
C SER A 115 -10.19 -6.29 -10.30
N MET A 116 -10.43 -5.43 -11.29
CA MET A 116 -10.67 -5.85 -12.67
C MET A 116 -9.48 -6.62 -13.28
N LYS A 117 -8.24 -6.21 -13.01
CA LYS A 117 -7.04 -6.95 -13.47
C LYS A 117 -6.98 -8.36 -12.88
N VAL A 118 -7.27 -8.49 -11.58
CA VAL A 118 -7.32 -9.79 -10.90
C VAL A 118 -8.44 -10.64 -11.49
N GLY A 119 -9.64 -10.10 -11.65
CA GLY A 119 -10.79 -10.78 -12.25
C GLY A 119 -10.50 -11.27 -13.68
N GLY A 120 -9.88 -10.45 -14.51
CA GLY A 120 -9.45 -10.84 -15.86
C GLY A 120 -8.50 -12.04 -15.85
N ARG A 121 -7.53 -12.06 -14.92
CA ARG A 121 -6.62 -13.21 -14.77
C ARG A 121 -7.36 -14.48 -14.32
N ILE A 122 -8.27 -14.37 -13.36
CA ILE A 122 -9.11 -15.51 -12.90
C ILE A 122 -9.90 -16.08 -14.07
N HIS A 123 -10.59 -15.23 -14.85
CA HIS A 123 -11.38 -15.66 -16.00
C HIS A 123 -10.56 -16.43 -17.05
N VAL A 124 -9.35 -15.95 -17.35
CA VAL A 124 -8.43 -16.65 -18.26
C VAL A 124 -8.07 -18.04 -17.73
N LEU A 125 -7.79 -18.17 -16.42
CA LEU A 125 -7.45 -19.45 -15.80
C LEU A 125 -8.64 -20.42 -15.80
N GLU A 126 -9.85 -19.95 -15.48
CA GLU A 126 -11.07 -20.75 -15.55
C GLU A 126 -11.33 -21.29 -16.97
N ARG A 127 -11.09 -20.47 -17.99
CA ARG A 127 -11.22 -20.87 -19.40
C ARG A 127 -10.25 -21.99 -19.77
N PHE A 128 -9.00 -21.92 -19.30
CA PHE A 128 -8.03 -22.99 -19.52
C PHE A 128 -8.47 -24.28 -18.83
N LEU A 129 -8.84 -24.22 -17.55
CA LEU A 129 -9.33 -25.37 -16.79
C LEU A 129 -10.54 -26.04 -17.46
N ALA A 130 -11.49 -25.24 -17.96
CA ALA A 130 -12.66 -25.76 -18.67
C ALA A 130 -12.31 -26.48 -19.98
N ARG A 131 -11.27 -26.03 -20.71
CA ARG A 131 -10.79 -26.71 -21.92
C ARG A 131 -10.10 -28.03 -21.61
N PHE A 132 -9.24 -28.06 -20.58
CA PHE A 132 -8.56 -29.29 -20.16
C PHE A 132 -9.54 -30.36 -19.68
N ARG A 133 -10.62 -29.97 -18.97
CA ARG A 133 -11.68 -30.90 -18.54
C ARG A 133 -12.55 -31.46 -19.68
N LYS A 134 -12.57 -30.83 -20.84
CA LYS A 134 -13.31 -31.33 -22.02
C LYS A 134 -12.46 -32.22 -22.92
N ALA A 135 -11.14 -32.22 -22.71
CA ALA A 135 -10.17 -32.92 -23.55
C ALA A 135 -9.60 -34.21 -22.89
N GLY A 136 -10.01 -34.51 -21.65
CA GLY A 136 -9.78 -35.79 -20.98
C GLY A 136 -11.10 -36.44 -20.64
#